data_AF-A0A0G1J0C1-F1
#
_entry.id   AF-A0A0G1J0C1-F1
#
_cell.length_a   1.000
_cell.length_b   1.000
_cell.length_c   1.000
_cell.angle_alpha   90.00
_cell.angle_beta   90.00
_cell.angle_gamma   90.00
#
_symmetry.space_group_name_H-M   'P 1'
#
loop_
_entity.id
_entity.type
_entity.pdbx_description
1 polymer ?
#
loop_
_entity_poly.entity_id
_entity_poly.type
_entity_poly.pdbx_seq_one_letter_code
_entity_poly.pdbx_strand_id
1 'polypeptide(L)'
;MKIYQLDPEEEQILKAFEEGKLVRTKNFNKEKRMLEEAARNTLNKTKNINIRLSEKDLHKLKVKAAEDGIPYQTLAGSVLHRFANKTTNFSL
;
A
#
# COMPACT_ATOMS: atom_id res chain seq x y z
N MET A 1 4.39 19.14 3.73
CA MET A 1 3.30 18.38 4.37
C MET A 1 2.37 17.87 3.28
N LYS A 2 2.23 16.55 3.10
CA LYS A 2 1.23 15.99 2.18
C LYS A 2 -0.14 16.12 2.84
N ILE A 3 -1.07 16.78 2.18
CA ILE A 3 -2.44 16.97 2.66
C ILE A 3 -3.19 15.67 2.35
N TYR A 4 -3.42 14.83 3.35
CA TYR A 4 -4.29 13.66 3.22
C TYR A 4 -5.73 14.16 3.23
N GLN A 5 -6.49 13.89 2.16
CA GLN A 5 -7.94 14.01 2.19
C GLN A 5 -8.46 12.80 2.95
N LEU A 6 -8.75 13.01 4.24
CA LEU A 6 -9.38 11.99 5.08
C LEU A 6 -10.85 11.87 4.66
N ASP A 7 -11.32 10.65 4.45
CA ASP A 7 -12.75 10.43 4.29
C ASP A 7 -13.51 10.70 5.62
N PRO A 8 -14.86 10.82 5.59
CA PRO A 8 -15.63 11.12 6.80
C PRO A 8 -15.50 10.06 7.90
N GLU A 9 -15.13 8.82 7.58
CA GLU A 9 -14.89 7.77 8.57
C GLU A 9 -13.51 7.94 9.22
N GLU A 10 -12.48 8.20 8.41
CA GLU A 10 -11.11 8.46 8.87
C GLU A 10 -11.03 9.71 9.76
N GLU A 11 -11.77 10.77 9.42
CA GLU A 11 -11.83 11.99 10.23
C GLU A 11 -12.51 11.73 11.59
N GLN A 12 -13.53 10.88 11.62
CA GLN A 12 -14.19 10.47 12.86
C GLN A 12 -13.28 9.60 13.74
N ILE A 13 -12.53 8.69 13.13
CA ILE A 13 -11.55 7.85 13.84
C ILE A 13 -10.45 8.73 14.43
N LEU A 14 -9.95 9.71 13.67
CA LEU A 14 -8.92 10.64 14.13
C LEU A 14 -9.41 11.50 15.31
N LYS A 15 -10.62 12.07 15.21
CA LYS A 15 -11.24 12.83 16.31
C LYS A 15 -11.44 11.95 17.54
N ALA A 16 -11.94 10.73 17.38
CA ALA A 16 -12.12 9.79 18.49
C ALA A 16 -10.80 9.38 19.16
N PHE A 17 -9.71 9.29 18.38
CA PHE A 17 -8.35 9.06 18.86
C PHE A 17 -7.81 10.26 19.64
N GLU A 18 -7.90 11.48 19.09
CA GLU A 18 -7.45 12.72 19.72
C GLU A 18 -8.23 13.03 21.01
N GLU A 19 -9.53 12.73 21.03
CA GLU A 19 -10.40 12.91 22.19
C GLU A 19 -10.24 11.79 23.25
N GLY A 20 -9.39 10.78 23.01
CA GLY A 20 -9.13 9.69 23.96
C GLY A 20 -10.35 8.79 24.22
N LYS A 21 -11.37 8.83 23.37
CA LYS A 21 -12.64 8.09 23.52
C LYS A 21 -12.56 6.63 23.07
N LEU A 22 -11.41 6.21 22.54
CA LEU A 22 -11.22 4.84 22.08
C LEU A 22 -11.15 3.87 23.25
N VAL A 23 -12.22 3.11 23.44
CA VAL A 23 -12.30 2.07 24.46
C VAL A 23 -11.81 0.76 23.88
N ARG A 24 -10.90 0.06 24.57
CA ARG A 24 -10.46 -1.27 24.15
C ARG A 24 -11.66 -2.23 24.11
N THR A 25 -11.90 -2.84 22.96
CA THR A 25 -12.88 -3.93 22.80
C THR A 25 -12.62 -5.04 23.83
N LYS A 26 -13.70 -5.62 24.38
CA LYS A 26 -13.62 -6.64 25.46
C LYS A 26 -12.80 -7.88 25.07
N ASN A 27 -12.61 -8.12 23.77
CA ASN A 27 -11.85 -9.26 23.21
C ASN A 27 -10.61 -8.83 22.42
N PHE A 28 -9.92 -7.77 22.86
CA PHE A 28 -8.76 -7.16 22.20
C PHE A 28 -7.73 -8.16 21.65
N ASN A 29 -7.37 -9.20 22.42
CA ASN A 29 -6.36 -10.17 21.99
C ASN A 29 -6.82 -11.08 20.83
N LYS A 30 -8.11 -11.43 20.79
CA LYS A 30 -8.66 -12.28 19.73
C LYS A 30 -8.84 -11.48 18.44
N GLU A 31 -9.37 -10.27 18.58
CA GLU A 31 -9.62 -9.35 17.47
C GLU A 31 -8.31 -8.85 16.84
N LYS A 32 -7.32 -8.52 17.67
CA LYS A 32 -5.96 -8.18 17.22
C LYS A 32 -5.33 -9.31 16.41
N ARG A 33 -5.37 -10.56 16.91
CA ARG A 33 -4.82 -11.72 16.17
C ARG A 33 -5.51 -11.92 14.83
N MET A 34 -6.84 -11.80 14.80
CA MET A 34 -7.63 -11.98 13.58
C MET A 34 -7.30 -10.89 12.54
N LEU A 35 -7.15 -9.64 12.98
CA LEU A 35 -6.75 -8.51 12.11
C LEU A 35 -5.29 -8.65 11.64
N GLU A 36 -4.37 -9.06 12.51
CA GLU A 36 -2.97 -9.34 12.14
C GLU A 36 -2.89 -10.47 11.11
N GLU A 37 -3.68 -11.53 11.28
CA GLU A 37 -3.73 -12.67 10.36
C GLU A 37 -4.36 -12.29 9.02
N ALA A 38 -5.45 -11.51 9.03
CA ALA A 38 -6.08 -10.97 7.83
C ALA A 38 -5.12 -10.04 7.05
N ALA A 39 -4.40 -9.17 7.76
CA ALA A 39 -3.39 -8.30 7.17
C ALA A 39 -2.24 -9.11 6.55
N ARG A 40 -1.69 -10.10 7.26
CA ARG A 40 -0.64 -11.01 6.74
C ARG A 40 -1.12 -11.76 5.51
N ASN A 41 -2.34 -12.31 5.53
CA ASN A 41 -2.89 -13.09 4.43
C ASN A 41 -3.20 -12.25 3.18
N THR A 42 -3.51 -10.97 3.37
CA THR A 42 -3.74 -10.03 2.26
C THR A 42 -2.42 -9.57 1.64
N LEU A 43 -1.40 -9.32 2.47
CA LEU A 43 -0.08 -8.86 2.02
C LEU A 43 0.74 -9.97 1.35
N ASN A 44 0.60 -11.23 1.79
CA ASN A 44 1.47 -12.33 1.35
C ASN A 44 1.05 -13.01 0.02
N LYS A 45 -0.09 -12.67 -0.58
CA LYS A 45 -0.52 -13.28 -1.86
C LYS A 45 0.17 -12.62 -3.05
N THR A 46 1.47 -12.81 -3.19
CA THR A 46 2.21 -12.47 -4.42
C THR A 46 2.04 -13.58 -5.46
N LYS A 47 1.43 -13.27 -6.61
CA LYS A 47 1.43 -14.14 -7.79
C LYS A 47 2.48 -13.67 -8.78
N ASN A 48 3.26 -14.60 -9.33
CA ASN A 48 4.23 -14.31 -10.38
C ASN A 48 3.50 -14.03 -11.70
N ILE A 49 3.91 -12.96 -12.39
CA ILE A 49 3.41 -12.59 -13.72
C ILE A 49 4.59 -12.55 -14.70
N ASN A 50 4.39 -13.10 -15.91
CA ASN A 50 5.37 -13.01 -16.99
C ASN A 50 4.90 -11.98 -18.01
N ILE A 51 5.70 -10.94 -18.25
CA ILE A 51 5.39 -9.84 -19.16
C ILE A 51 6.47 -9.76 -20.22
N ARG A 52 6.07 -9.68 -21.50
CA ARG A 52 7.00 -9.37 -22.60
C ARG A 52 7.11 -7.86 -22.76
N LEU A 53 8.35 -7.37 -22.81
CA LEU A 53 8.68 -5.97 -23.04
C LEU A 53 9.67 -5.88 -24.19
N SER A 54 9.62 -4.79 -24.96
CA SER A 54 10.66 -4.51 -25.94
C SER A 54 11.96 -4.13 -25.23
N GLU A 55 13.12 -4.37 -25.85
CA GLU A 55 14.41 -3.98 -25.27
C GLU A 55 14.49 -2.47 -24.99
N LYS A 56 13.91 -1.67 -25.88
CA LYS A 56 13.84 -0.21 -25.76
C LYS A 56 13.05 0.22 -24.51
N ASP A 57 11.93 -0.44 -24.23
CA ASP A 57 11.09 -0.11 -23.07
C ASP A 57 11.73 -0.60 -21.76
N LEU A 58 12.36 -1.78 -21.78
CA LEU A 58 13.12 -2.27 -20.63
C LEU A 58 14.27 -1.32 -20.28
N HIS A 59 14.98 -0.81 -21.28
CA HIS A 59 16.06 0.15 -21.07
C HIS A 59 15.54 1.46 -20.45
N LYS A 60 14.46 2.03 -21.00
CA LYS A 60 13.83 3.23 -20.43
C LYS A 60 13.36 3.03 -18.99
N LEU A 61 12.79 1.86 -18.69
CA LEU A 61 12.35 1.52 -17.34
C LEU A 61 13.54 1.47 -16.37
N LYS A 62 14.67 0.88 -16.79
CA LYS A 62 15.90 0.84 -15.99
C LYS A 62 16.47 2.21 -15.73
N VAL A 63 16.51 3.08 -16.74
CA VAL A 63 16.96 4.48 -16.59
C VAL A 63 16.09 5.20 -15.56
N LYS A 64 14.77 5.10 -15.70
CA LYS A 64 13.83 5.77 -14.79
C LYS A 64 13.90 5.24 -13.36
N ALA A 65 14.11 3.94 -13.21
CA ALA A 65 14.31 3.33 -11.89
C ALA A 65 15.63 3.77 -11.25
N ALA A 66 16.69 3.94 -12.04
CA ALA A 66 17.97 4.45 -11.57
C ALA A 66 17.88 5.92 -11.14
N GLU A 67 17.12 6.75 -11.86
CA GLU A 67 16.83 8.14 -11.46
C GLU A 67 16.10 8.20 -10.11
N ASP A 68 15.14 7.30 -9.89
CA ASP A 68 14.37 7.20 -8.64
C ASP A 68 15.14 6.45 -7.52
N GLY A 69 16.33 5.92 -7.80
CA GLY A 69 17.15 5.18 -6.85
C GLY A 69 16.56 3.82 -6.43
N ILE A 70 15.66 3.24 -7.22
CA ILE A 70 14.96 1.98 -6.91
C ILE A 70 15.23 0.90 -7.96
N PRO A 71 15.08 -0.39 -7.63
CA PRO A 71 15.15 -1.46 -8.62
C PRO A 71 14.03 -1.33 -9.69
N TYR A 72 14.34 -1.66 -10.94
CA TYR A 72 13.37 -1.57 -12.04
C TYR A 72 12.16 -2.49 -11.86
N GLN A 73 12.33 -3.62 -11.17
CA GLN A 73 11.24 -4.53 -10.82
C GLN A 73 10.28 -3.88 -9.83
N THR A 74 10.81 -3.14 -8.86
CA THR A 74 10.02 -2.38 -7.87
C THR A 74 9.23 -1.28 -8.54
N LEU A 75 9.86 -0.55 -9.48
CA LEU A 75 9.18 0.46 -10.30
C LEU A 75 8.08 -0.18 -11.16
N ALA A 76 8.35 -1.31 -11.82
CA ALA A 76 7.34 -2.02 -12.61
C ALA A 76 6.14 -2.45 -11.76
N GLY A 77 6.41 -3.02 -10.58
CA GLY A 77 5.38 -3.41 -9.62
C GLY A 77 4.55 -2.22 -9.14
N SER A 78 5.20 -1.09 -8.83
CA SER A 78 4.50 0.11 -8.36
C SER A 78 3.60 0.73 -9.45
N VAL A 79 4.04 0.71 -10.71
CA VAL A 79 3.23 1.16 -11.85
C VAL A 79 2.03 0.23 -12.06
N LEU A 80 2.23 -1.09 -12.06
CA LEU A 80 1.15 -2.07 -12.23
C LEU A 80 0.13 -1.97 -11.10
N HIS A 81 0.60 -1.86 -9.85
CA HIS A 81 -0.25 -1.68 -8.69
C HIS A 81 -1.06 -0.38 -8.79
N ARG A 82 -0.41 0.75 -9.11
CA ARG A 82 -1.09 2.05 -9.28
C ARG A 82 -2.13 2.00 -10.40
N PHE A 83 -1.84 1.30 -11.49
CA PHE A 83 -2.76 1.16 -12.61
C PHE A 83 -3.94 0.26 -12.27
N ALA A 84 -3.70 -0.85 -11.56
CA ALA A 84 -4.75 -1.79 -11.14
C ALA A 84 -5.66 -1.21 -10.06
N ASN A 85 -5.11 -0.46 -9.11
CA ASN A 85 -5.84 0.00 -7.92
C ASN A 85 -6.42 1.41 -8.02
N LYS A 86 -6.33 2.09 -9.19
CA LYS A 86 -6.84 3.45 -9.44
C LYS A 86 -7.02 4.27 -8.14
N THR A 87 -5.98 4.99 -7.72
CA THR A 87 -6.05 6.06 -6.68
C THR A 87 -5.75 5.68 -5.22
N THR A 88 -4.74 4.86 -4.94
CA THR A 88 -4.22 4.84 -3.55
C THR A 88 -2.71 4.86 -3.52
N ASN A 89 -2.18 5.95 -2.98
CA ASN A 89 -0.77 6.22 -2.77
C ASN A 89 -0.17 5.12 -1.89
N PHE A 90 0.67 4.26 -2.48
CA PHE A 90 1.43 3.30 -1.70
C PHE A 90 2.50 4.07 -0.90
N SER A 91 2.45 3.92 0.41
CA SER A 91 3.48 4.41 1.33
C SER A 91 4.49 3.28 1.48
N LEU A 92 5.77 3.59 1.23
CA LEU A 92 6.92 2.79 1.66
C LEU A 92 7.19 3.08 3.13
#